data_AF-A0A392TMZ5-F1
#
_entry.id   AF-A0A392TMZ5-F1
#
_cell.length_a   1.000
_cell.length_b   1.000
_cell.length_c   1.000
_cell.angle_alpha   90.00
_cell.angle_beta   90.00
_cell.angle_gamma   90.00
#
_symmetry.space_group_name_H-M   'P 1'
#
loop_
_entity.id
_entity.type
_entity.pdbx_description
1 polymer ?
#
loop_
_entity_poly.entity_id
_entity_poly.type
_entity_poly.pdbx_seq_one_letter_code
_entity_poly.pdbx_strand_id
1 'polypeptide(L)' 'MKLELKTLPSHLKYAFLEGDDTKPVIISSSLSLQEEKELIEVLKVNKEAIGWALSDLK' A
#
# COMPACT_ATOMS: atom_id res chain seq x y z
N MET A 1 -16.76 -0.90 -4.41
CA MET A 1 -15.83 -1.28 -5.50
C MET A 1 -14.86 -2.29 -4.92
N LYS A 2 -14.86 -3.52 -5.42
CA LYS A 2 -13.90 -4.54 -4.99
C LYS A 2 -12.60 -4.26 -5.77
N LEU A 3 -11.55 -3.84 -5.08
CA LEU A 3 -10.25 -3.67 -5.69
C LEU A 3 -9.78 -5.07 -6.09
N GLU A 4 -9.61 -5.32 -7.39
CA GLU A 4 -9.10 -6.61 -7.88
C GLU A 4 -7.60 -6.68 -7.62
N LEU A 5 -7.25 -7.01 -6.38
CA LEU A 5 -5.88 -7.20 -5.96
C LEU A 5 -5.32 -8.43 -6.66
N LYS A 6 -4.22 -8.23 -7.40
CA LYS A 6 -3.48 -9.33 -8.01
C LYS A 6 -2.88 -10.23 -6.92
N THR A 7 -2.66 -11.49 -7.27
CA THR A 7 -1.99 -12.43 -6.36
C THR A 7 -0.55 -12.00 -6.18
N LEU A 8 -0.17 -11.67 -4.95
CA LEU A 8 1.20 -11.31 -4.60
C LEU A 8 2.04 -12.55 -4.32
N PRO A 9 3.35 -12.53 -4.63
CA PRO A 9 4.28 -13.54 -4.15
C PRO A 9 4.41 -13.47 -2.61
N SER A 10 4.76 -14.58 -1.97
CA SER A 10 4.70 -14.78 -0.51
C SER A 10 5.54 -13.82 0.35
N HIS A 11 6.55 -13.17 -0.26
CA HIS A 11 7.40 -12.19 0.40
C HIS A 11 6.81 -10.77 0.39
N LEU A 12 5.64 -10.58 -0.21
CA LEU A 12 4.92 -9.31 -0.29
C LEU A 12 3.54 -9.43 0.36
N LYS A 13 3.05 -8.32 0.88
CA LYS A 13 1.71 -8.18 1.43
C LYS A 13 1.10 -6.84 1.06
N TYR A 14 -0.22 -6.79 1.11
CA TYR A 14 -0.96 -5.54 1.01
C TYR A 14 -1.02 -4.85 2.36
N ALA A 15 -0.77 -3.55 2.36
CA ALA A 15 -1.03 -2.67 3.47
C ALA A 15 -1.81 -1.45 2.95
N PHE A 16 -2.62 -0.83 3.80
CA PHE A 16 -3.54 0.21 3.37
C PHE A 16 -3.12 1.55 3.95
N LEU A 17 -2.95 2.55 3.08
CA LEU A 17 -2.57 3.90 3.50
C LEU A 17 -3.72 4.63 4.19
N GLU A 18 -4.97 4.32 3.88
CA GLU A 18 -6.15 4.96 4.46
C GLU A 18 -7.19 3.90 4.83
N GLY A 19 -8.07 4.21 5.79
CA GLY A 19 -9.02 3.26 6.38
C GLY A 19 -10.16 2.80 5.45
N ASP A 20 -10.12 3.16 4.17
CA ASP A 20 -11.21 2.93 3.23
C ASP A 20 -10.86 1.94 2.10
N ASP A 21 -9.90 1.02 2.33
CA ASP A 21 -9.50 -0.06 1.40
C ASP A 21 -9.22 0.36 -0.05
N THR A 22 -9.10 1.66 -0.30
CA THR A 22 -9.08 2.29 -1.63
C THR A 22 -7.67 2.51 -2.13
N LYS A 23 -6.68 2.44 -1.24
CA LYS A 23 -5.26 2.66 -1.54
C LYS A 23 -4.37 1.58 -0.93
N PRO A 24 -4.35 0.38 -1.54
CA PRO A 24 -3.50 -0.73 -1.11
C PRO A 24 -2.08 -0.56 -1.65
N VAL A 25 -1.12 -0.30 -0.77
CA VAL A 25 0.31 -0.38 -1.09
C VAL A 25 0.81 -1.81 -0.92
N ILE A 26 1.78 -2.18 -1.75
CA ILE A 26 2.46 -3.48 -1.63
C ILE A 26 3.74 -3.25 -0.85
N ILE A 27 3.87 -3.93 0.29
CA ILE A 27 5.04 -3.86 1.16
C ILE A 27 5.60 -5.27 1.39
N SER A 28 6.82 -5.38 1.91
CA SER A 28 7.39 -6.69 2.24
C SER A 28 6.65 -7.32 3.42
N SER A 29 6.34 -8.61 3.31
CA SER A 29 5.75 -9.40 4.40
C SER A 29 6.75 -9.70 5.54
N SER A 30 8.03 -9.40 5.33
CA SER A 30 9.10 -9.56 6.32
C SER A 30 9.25 -8.36 7.26
N LEU A 31 8.54 -7.24 7.00
CA LEU A 31 8.58 -6.06 7.86
C LEU A 31 7.90 -6.34 9.20
N SER A 32 8.52 -5.87 10.28
CA SER A 32 7.90 -5.85 11.59
C SER A 32 6.73 -4.85 11.63
N LEU A 33 5.82 -5.00 12.60
CA LEU A 33 4.69 -4.08 12.77
C LEU A 33 5.12 -2.61 12.95
N GLN A 34 6.32 -2.38 13.48
CA GLN A 34 6.83 -1.03 13.69
C GLN A 34 7.35 -0.42 12.39
N GLU A 35 8.18 -1.16 11.64
CA GLU A 35 8.66 -0.74 10.33
C GLU A 35 7.51 -0.55 9.33
N GLU A 36 6.49 -1.40 9.39
CA GLU A 36 5.27 -1.25 8.61
C GLU A 36 4.57 0.06 8.95
N LYS A 37 4.38 0.39 10.23
CA LYS A 37 3.72 1.64 10.63
C LYS A 37 4.51 2.87 10.17
N GLU A 38 5.82 2.88 10.38
CA GLU A 38 6.70 3.97 9.95
C GLU A 38 6.65 4.14 8.43
N LEU A 39 6.71 3.03 7.68
CA LEU A 39 6.58 3.03 6.23
C LEU A 39 5.23 3.60 5.80
N ILE A 40 4.13 3.17 6.42
CA ILE A 40 2.79 3.67 6.10
C ILE A 40 2.65 5.16 6.41
N GLU A 41 3.22 5.66 7.52
CA GLU A 41 3.23 7.09 7.83
C GLU A 41 4.02 7.90 6.80
N VAL A 42 5.21 7.43 6.42
CA VAL A 42 6.01 8.05 5.36
C VAL A 42 5.25 8.07 4.04
N LEU A 43 4.63 6.95 3.66
CA LEU A 43 3.86 6.84 2.42
C LEU A 43 2.59 7.72 2.45
N LYS A 44 1.93 7.87 3.60
CA LYS A 44 0.80 8.81 3.79
C LYS A 44 1.23 10.26 3.55
N VAL A 45 2.39 10.65 4.08
CA VAL A 45 2.95 12.00 3.91
C VAL A 45 3.40 12.23 2.47
N ASN A 46 3.95 11.20 1.82
CA ASN A 46 4.49 11.26 0.46
C ASN A 46 3.50 10.78 -0.62
N LYS A 47 2.20 10.74 -0.33
CA LYS A 47 1.14 10.27 -1.23
C LYS A 47 1.14 10.97 -2.60
N GLU A 48 1.55 12.23 -2.64
CA GLU A 48 1.66 13.03 -3.87
C GLU A 48 2.90 12.67 -4.68
N ALA A 49 4.00 12.33 -4.01
CA ALA A 49 5.27 11.94 -4.65
C ALA A 49 5.24 10.52 -5.22
N ILE A 50 4.46 9.62 -4.61
CA ILE A 50 4.23 8.26 -5.10
C ILE A 50 3.44 8.27 -6.42
N GLY A 51 2.85 9.41 -6.78
CA GLY A 51 2.14 9.55 -8.04
C GLY A 51 0.93 8.63 -8.09
N TRP A 52 0.15 8.53 -7.00
CA TRP A 52 -1.14 7.84 -6.96
C TRP A 52 -2.16 8.57 -7.85
N ALA A 53 -1.87 8.64 -9.14
CA ALA A 53 -2.79 9.04 -10.16
C ALA A 53 -3.80 7.90 -10.27
N LEU A 54 -5.09 8.24 -10.28
CA LEU A 54 -6.18 7.29 -10.51
C LEU A 54 -5.96 6.41 -11.76
N SER A 55 -5.04 6.84 -12.64
CA SER A 55 -4.55 6.19 -13.85
C SER A 55 -3.83 4.85 -13.63
N ASP A 56 -3.19 4.62 -12.47
CA ASP A 56 -2.46 3.35 -12.20
C ASP A 56 -3.39 2.17 -11.91
N LEU A 57 -4.69 2.42 -11.74
CA LEU A 57 -5.73 1.42 -11.51
C LEU A 57 -6.46 0.96 -12.78
N LYS A 58 -5.99 1.34 -13.97
CA LYS A 58 -6.65 1.01 -15.25
C LYS A 58 -6.16 -0.31 -15.84
#